data_AF-A0A844DE01-F1
#
_entry.id   AF-A0A844DE01-F1
#
_cell.length_a   1.000
_cell.length_b   1.000
_cell.length_c   1.000
_cell.angle_alpha   90.00
_cell.angle_beta   90.00
_cell.angle_gamma   90.00
#
_symmetry.space_group_name_H-M   'P 1'
#
loop_
_entity.id
_entity.type
_entity.pdbx_description
1 polymer ?
#
loop_
_entity_poly.entity_id
_entity_poly.type
_entity_poly.pdbx_seq_one_letter_code
_entity_poly.pdbx_strand_id
1 'polypeptide(L)'
;MEVVSASDEAPRDFARLSALLSPVAPSGLEHARQRLAATDREKLIGGFKKAFATDRRLLTRLIGEELVLRGVPPCYWHDTLNWKNASLSQRYDLFVGDLLWLRRWHRLHVQQIRYARYRRLLTGFDTLFYREVDHAFWAGRRPAWQLIKSLSLTVSQQWECAWLRSTPVQRKSASIDADSAGVLELLRADLGVVRRTAAYGEAEAEATLRRRHAIWRCWRIAGTASPTAIAARYEQLTGEAISRQLVANHLVKIRSSLKQKEMKTT
;
A
#
# COMPACT_ATOMS: atom_id res chain seq x y z
N MET A 1 -6.06 23.70 37.60
CA MET A 1 -6.13 22.70 36.51
C MET A 1 -7.57 22.64 36.04
N GLU A 2 -7.92 23.45 35.04
CA GLU A 2 -9.23 23.38 34.42
C GLU A 2 -9.29 22.15 33.54
N VAL A 3 -10.23 21.25 33.86
CA VAL A 3 -10.61 20.14 32.99
C VAL A 3 -11.39 20.76 31.85
N VAL A 4 -10.68 21.12 30.77
CA VAL A 4 -11.31 21.48 29.50
C VAL A 4 -12.06 20.23 29.03
N SER A 5 -13.37 20.23 29.26
CA SER A 5 -14.31 19.30 28.64
C SER A 5 -14.28 19.58 27.14
N ALA A 6 -13.37 18.90 26.44
CA ALA A 6 -13.35 18.90 24.98
C ALA A 6 -14.68 18.29 24.52
N SER A 7 -15.55 19.12 23.95
CA SER A 7 -16.76 18.64 23.30
C SER A 7 -16.38 17.49 22.36
N ASP A 8 -17.03 16.35 22.57
CA ASP A 8 -16.80 15.09 21.86
C ASP A 8 -17.45 15.09 20.46
N GLU A 9 -17.87 16.27 20.00
CA GLU A 9 -18.42 16.47 18.66
C GLU A 9 -17.29 16.36 17.63
N ALA A 10 -17.42 15.35 16.76
CA ALA A 10 -16.57 15.26 15.59
C ALA A 10 -16.71 16.54 14.74
N PRO A 11 -15.65 16.97 14.03
CA PRO A 11 -15.75 18.09 13.10
C PRO A 11 -16.96 17.91 12.18
N ARG A 12 -17.72 18.98 11.93
CA ARG A 12 -19.01 18.93 11.19
C ARG A 12 -18.89 18.26 9.80
N ASP A 13 -17.70 18.25 9.20
CA ASP A 13 -17.45 17.70 7.86
C ASP A 13 -16.93 16.25 7.86
N PHE A 14 -16.87 15.58 9.03
CA PHE A 14 -16.42 14.19 9.13
C PHE A 14 -17.59 13.20 9.18
N ALA A 15 -17.86 12.53 8.05
CA ALA A 15 -18.76 11.38 8.03
C ALA A 15 -18.03 10.08 8.39
N ARG A 16 -18.63 9.22 9.22
CA ARG A 16 -18.10 7.87 9.48
C ARG A 16 -18.51 6.93 8.36
N LEU A 17 -17.68 5.94 8.00
CA LEU A 17 -18.06 4.95 6.99
C LEU A 17 -19.29 4.13 7.43
N SER A 18 -19.43 3.87 8.73
CA SER A 18 -20.61 3.22 9.29
C SER A 18 -21.92 3.95 8.94
N ALA A 19 -21.92 5.28 9.02
CA ALA A 19 -23.06 6.12 8.64
C ALA A 19 -23.32 6.08 7.12
N LEU A 20 -22.27 5.99 6.30
CA LEU A 20 -22.38 5.89 4.84
C LEU A 20 -22.88 4.52 4.36
N LEU A 21 -22.61 3.45 5.12
CA LEU A 21 -23.03 2.09 4.79
C LEU A 21 -24.47 1.79 5.23
N SER A 22 -24.92 2.38 6.34
CA SER A 22 -26.26 2.14 6.90
C SER A 22 -27.44 2.32 5.92
N PRO A 23 -27.47 3.31 5.01
CA PRO A 23 -28.58 3.49 4.09
C PRO A 23 -28.51 2.61 2.84
N VAL A 24 -27.42 1.88 2.61
CA VAL A 24 -27.22 1.13 1.36
C VAL A 24 -27.79 -0.28 1.51
N ALA A 25 -28.70 -0.65 0.61
CA ALA A 25 -29.27 -2.00 0.59
C ALA A 25 -28.17 -3.08 0.41
N PRO A 26 -28.21 -4.20 1.16
CA PRO A 26 -27.22 -5.27 1.03
C PRO A 26 -27.06 -5.81 -0.41
N SER A 27 -28.17 -5.93 -1.14
CA SER A 27 -28.18 -6.35 -2.55
C SER A 27 -27.44 -5.39 -3.47
N GLY A 28 -27.52 -4.09 -3.21
CA GLY A 28 -26.80 -3.07 -3.96
C GLY A 28 -25.29 -3.15 -3.74
N LEU A 29 -24.86 -3.38 -2.49
CA LEU A 29 -23.44 -3.60 -2.17
C LEU A 29 -22.91 -4.88 -2.84
N GLU A 30 -23.70 -5.95 -2.82
CA GLU A 30 -23.31 -7.22 -3.44
C GLU A 30 -23.16 -7.11 -4.95
N HIS A 31 -24.12 -6.46 -5.63
CA HIS A 31 -24.02 -6.21 -7.05
C HIS A 31 -22.79 -5.35 -7.41
N ALA A 32 -22.47 -4.35 -6.59
CA ALA A 32 -21.25 -3.55 -6.77
C ALA A 32 -19.99 -4.42 -6.63
N ARG A 33 -19.91 -5.31 -5.64
CA ARG A 33 -18.78 -6.23 -5.44
C ARG A 33 -18.60 -7.17 -6.63
N GLN A 34 -19.68 -7.77 -7.14
CA GLN A 34 -19.62 -8.65 -8.31
C GLN A 34 -19.06 -7.93 -9.55
N ARG A 35 -19.46 -6.67 -9.77
CA ARG A 35 -18.90 -5.86 -10.87
C ARG A 35 -17.41 -5.56 -10.68
N LEU A 36 -16.99 -5.27 -9.44
CA LEU A 36 -15.58 -5.03 -9.13
C LEU A 36 -14.74 -6.31 -9.30
N ALA A 37 -15.26 -7.47 -8.92
CA ALA A 37 -14.61 -8.76 -9.11
C ALA A 37 -14.32 -9.08 -10.59
N ALA A 38 -15.16 -8.64 -11.51
CA ALA A 38 -14.93 -8.78 -12.95
C ALA A 38 -13.99 -7.72 -13.56
N THR A 39 -13.62 -6.68 -12.80
CA THR A 39 -12.80 -5.57 -13.31
C THR A 39 -11.31 -5.94 -13.26
N ASP A 40 -10.54 -5.55 -14.27
CA ASP A 40 -9.09 -5.75 -14.28
C ASP A 40 -8.38 -4.97 -13.15
N ARG A 41 -7.24 -5.51 -12.68
CA ARG A 41 -6.43 -4.97 -11.59
C ARG A 41 -6.02 -3.51 -11.82
N GLU A 42 -5.48 -3.18 -13.00
CA GLU A 42 -5.00 -1.83 -13.28
C GLU A 42 -6.17 -0.83 -13.34
N LYS A 43 -7.30 -1.28 -13.90
CA LYS A 43 -8.56 -0.50 -13.88
C LYS A 43 -9.05 -0.27 -12.45
N LEU A 44 -8.94 -1.24 -11.55
CA LEU A 44 -9.28 -1.07 -10.14
C LEU A 44 -8.35 -0.06 -9.45
N ILE A 45 -7.04 -0.14 -9.67
CA ILE A 45 -6.08 0.82 -9.09
C ILE A 45 -6.36 2.24 -9.60
N GLY A 46 -6.56 2.42 -10.90
CA GLY A 46 -6.93 3.71 -11.48
C GLY A 46 -8.28 4.23 -10.97
N GLY A 47 -9.28 3.34 -10.87
CA GLY A 47 -10.60 3.63 -10.31
C GLY A 47 -10.53 4.05 -8.85
N PHE A 48 -9.69 3.38 -8.05
CA PHE A 48 -9.44 3.73 -6.66
C PHE A 48 -8.89 5.15 -6.55
N LYS A 49 -7.82 5.48 -7.29
CA LYS A 49 -7.18 6.81 -7.26
C LYS A 49 -8.17 7.90 -7.63
N LYS A 50 -8.99 7.68 -8.67
CA LYS A 50 -10.03 8.61 -9.10
C LYS A 50 -11.12 8.78 -8.04
N ALA A 51 -11.62 7.69 -7.46
CA ALA A 51 -12.64 7.73 -6.42
C ALA A 51 -12.14 8.46 -5.17
N PHE A 52 -10.90 8.19 -4.74
CA PHE A 52 -10.26 8.84 -3.61
C PHE A 52 -10.09 10.34 -3.83
N ALA A 53 -9.56 10.74 -5.00
CA ALA A 53 -9.34 12.15 -5.34
C ALA A 53 -10.64 12.96 -5.44
N THR A 54 -11.77 12.31 -5.76
CA THR A 54 -13.09 12.94 -5.89
C THR A 54 -13.99 12.72 -4.66
N ASP A 55 -13.41 12.28 -3.54
CA ASP A 55 -14.09 12.00 -2.27
C ASP A 55 -15.32 11.07 -2.39
N ARG A 56 -15.27 10.12 -3.34
CA ARG A 56 -16.30 9.08 -3.51
C ARG A 56 -16.08 7.93 -2.52
N ARG A 57 -16.22 8.22 -1.24
CA ARG A 57 -15.78 7.37 -0.12
C ARG A 57 -16.31 5.94 -0.14
N LEU A 58 -17.60 5.74 -0.43
CA LEU A 58 -18.18 4.39 -0.53
C LEU A 58 -17.53 3.58 -1.67
N LEU A 59 -17.29 4.21 -2.81
CA LEU A 59 -16.64 3.55 -3.95
C LEU A 59 -15.15 3.27 -3.64
N THR A 60 -14.45 4.24 -3.05
CA THR A 60 -13.08 4.06 -2.54
C THR A 60 -13.01 2.85 -1.61
N ARG A 61 -13.98 2.73 -0.70
CA ARG A 61 -14.07 1.62 0.26
C ARG A 61 -14.30 0.26 -0.42
N LEU A 62 -15.19 0.18 -1.40
CA LEU A 62 -15.52 -1.07 -2.11
C LEU A 62 -14.37 -1.53 -3.01
N ILE A 63 -13.78 -0.62 -3.78
CA ILE A 63 -12.56 -0.91 -4.56
C ILE A 63 -11.42 -1.31 -3.60
N GLY A 64 -11.38 -0.64 -2.43
CA GLY A 64 -10.74 -1.03 -1.19
C GLY A 64 -10.72 -2.54 -0.93
N GLU A 65 -11.91 -3.08 -0.64
CA GLU A 65 -12.11 -4.51 -0.34
C GLU A 65 -11.55 -5.39 -1.43
N GLU A 66 -11.88 -5.07 -2.68
CA GLU A 66 -11.54 -5.91 -3.82
C GLU A 66 -10.03 -6.04 -4.02
N LEU A 67 -9.27 -4.95 -3.93
CA LEU A 67 -7.82 -5.00 -4.07
C LEU A 67 -7.15 -5.72 -2.89
N VAL A 68 -7.68 -5.60 -1.67
CA VAL A 68 -7.22 -6.41 -0.53
C VAL A 68 -7.49 -7.90 -0.77
N LEU A 69 -8.64 -8.26 -1.33
CA LEU A 69 -8.98 -9.65 -1.68
C LEU A 69 -8.01 -10.21 -2.73
N ARG A 70 -7.58 -9.38 -3.68
CA ARG A 70 -6.60 -9.73 -4.73
C ARG A 70 -5.14 -9.67 -4.28
N GLY A 71 -4.88 -9.43 -2.99
CA GLY A 71 -3.51 -9.39 -2.48
C GLY A 71 -2.71 -8.16 -2.89
N VAL A 72 -3.38 -7.06 -3.22
CA VAL A 72 -2.73 -5.77 -3.50
C VAL A 72 -2.66 -4.95 -2.22
N PRO A 73 -1.47 -4.76 -1.61
CA PRO A 73 -1.33 -4.02 -0.37
C PRO A 73 -1.61 -2.53 -0.55
N PRO A 74 -2.02 -1.86 0.54
CA PRO A 74 -2.34 -0.46 0.47
C PRO A 74 -1.22 0.47 -0.02
N CYS A 75 0.03 0.07 0.09
CA CYS A 75 1.13 0.88 -0.39
C CYS A 75 1.12 1.10 -1.92
N TYR A 76 0.47 0.25 -2.72
CA TYR A 76 0.57 0.28 -4.18
C TYR A 76 -0.57 1.03 -4.89
N TRP A 77 -1.79 0.99 -4.38
CA TRP A 77 -2.89 1.79 -4.94
C TRP A 77 -2.91 3.27 -4.46
N HIS A 78 -2.08 3.59 -3.46
CA HIS A 78 -1.91 4.93 -2.89
C HIS A 78 -0.61 5.58 -3.35
N ASP A 79 0.24 4.79 -3.99
CA ASP A 79 1.39 5.30 -4.70
C ASP A 79 0.92 6.42 -5.64
N THR A 80 1.61 7.56 -5.59
CA THR A 80 1.27 8.82 -6.29
C THR A 80 0.10 9.66 -5.75
N LEU A 81 -0.58 9.28 -4.66
CA LEU A 81 -1.60 10.15 -4.06
C LEU A 81 -0.95 11.22 -3.17
N ASN A 82 -1.43 12.46 -3.29
CA ASN A 82 -1.03 13.54 -2.39
C ASN A 82 -1.74 13.45 -1.03
N TRP A 83 -1.41 12.41 -0.25
CA TRP A 83 -2.04 12.15 1.04
C TRP A 83 -1.70 13.20 2.11
N LYS A 84 -0.64 14.00 1.92
CA LYS A 84 -0.29 15.09 2.84
C LYS A 84 -1.42 16.12 2.92
N ASN A 85 -2.07 16.37 1.79
CA ASN A 85 -3.21 17.28 1.66
C ASN A 85 -4.56 16.55 1.78
N ALA A 86 -4.57 15.28 2.19
CA ALA A 86 -5.81 14.53 2.33
C ALA A 86 -6.69 15.12 3.44
N SER A 87 -7.99 15.21 3.15
CA SER A 87 -9.03 15.57 4.12
C SER A 87 -9.07 14.57 5.28
N LEU A 88 -9.75 14.94 6.38
CA LEU A 88 -9.91 14.04 7.52
C LEU A 88 -10.62 12.73 7.12
N SER A 89 -11.64 12.85 6.28
CA SER A 89 -12.40 11.72 5.70
C SER A 89 -11.52 10.82 4.84
N GLN A 90 -10.68 11.40 3.98
CA GLN A 90 -9.73 10.65 3.16
C GLN A 90 -8.70 9.91 4.03
N ARG A 91 -8.14 10.57 5.05
CA ARG A 91 -7.20 9.92 5.99
C ARG A 91 -7.84 8.75 6.75
N TYR A 92 -9.11 8.88 7.11
CA TYR A 92 -9.88 7.80 7.70
C TYR A 92 -10.03 6.63 6.71
N ASP A 93 -10.33 6.89 5.44
CA ASP A 93 -10.44 5.85 4.42
C ASP A 93 -9.11 5.12 4.17
N LEU A 94 -7.98 5.85 4.20
CA LEU A 94 -6.63 5.25 4.17
C LEU A 94 -6.40 4.32 5.37
N PHE A 95 -6.74 4.79 6.57
CA PHE A 95 -6.60 4.02 7.80
C PHE A 95 -7.45 2.74 7.78
N VAL A 96 -8.68 2.83 7.28
CA VAL A 96 -9.57 1.68 7.09
C VAL A 96 -8.95 0.68 6.10
N GLY A 97 -8.43 1.15 4.96
CA GLY A 97 -7.72 0.33 3.97
C GLY A 97 -6.56 -0.46 4.58
N ASP A 98 -5.73 0.20 5.38
CA ASP A 98 -4.62 -0.43 6.10
C ASP A 98 -5.09 -1.52 7.06
N LEU A 99 -6.14 -1.25 7.85
CA LEU A 99 -6.67 -2.22 8.80
C LEU A 99 -7.28 -3.45 8.13
N LEU A 100 -7.96 -3.28 6.99
CA LEU A 100 -8.51 -4.40 6.23
C LEU A 100 -7.42 -5.29 5.66
N TRP A 101 -6.36 -4.67 5.14
CA TRP A 101 -5.19 -5.39 4.69
C TRP A 101 -4.57 -6.21 5.82
N LEU A 102 -4.27 -5.57 6.96
CA LEU A 102 -3.69 -6.24 8.13
C LEU A 102 -4.60 -7.36 8.64
N ARG A 103 -5.91 -7.11 8.68
CA ARG A 103 -6.90 -8.10 9.09
C ARG A 103 -6.96 -9.30 8.15
N ARG A 104 -6.77 -9.12 6.84
CA ARG A 104 -6.81 -10.21 5.86
C ARG A 104 -5.51 -11.00 5.83
N TRP A 105 -4.38 -10.30 5.74
CA TRP A 105 -3.07 -10.88 5.42
C TRP A 105 -2.15 -11.07 6.63
N HIS A 106 -2.46 -10.44 7.77
CA HIS A 106 -1.66 -10.52 9.01
C HIS A 106 -2.48 -11.01 10.21
N ARG A 107 -3.39 -11.96 9.99
CA ARG A 107 -4.31 -12.47 11.04
C ARG A 107 -3.60 -12.94 12.30
N LEU A 108 -2.48 -13.63 12.15
CA LEU A 108 -1.69 -14.16 13.27
C LEU A 108 -1.00 -13.06 14.10
N HIS A 109 -0.84 -11.86 13.54
CA HIS A 109 -0.23 -10.72 14.23
C HIS A 109 -1.03 -10.28 15.46
N VAL A 110 -2.32 -10.63 15.54
CA VAL A 110 -3.17 -10.33 16.71
C VAL A 110 -2.54 -10.79 18.03
N GLN A 111 -1.76 -11.86 18.02
CA GLN A 111 -1.07 -12.41 19.20
C GLN A 111 -0.03 -11.44 19.78
N GLN A 112 0.52 -10.56 18.94
CA GLN A 112 1.53 -9.57 19.31
C GLN A 112 0.93 -8.27 19.88
N ILE A 113 -0.40 -8.12 19.81
CA ILE A 113 -1.10 -6.91 20.23
C ILE A 113 -1.49 -7.02 21.71
N ARG A 114 -0.87 -6.18 22.56
CA ARG A 114 -1.13 -6.17 24.00
C ARG A 114 -2.59 -5.89 24.34
N TYR A 115 -3.15 -4.83 23.76
CA TYR A 115 -4.45 -4.29 24.17
C TYR A 115 -5.62 -4.96 23.45
N ALA A 116 -6.57 -5.51 24.23
CA ALA A 116 -7.73 -6.23 23.71
C ALA A 116 -8.54 -5.43 22.68
N ARG A 117 -8.70 -4.12 22.88
CA ARG A 117 -9.44 -3.26 21.93
C ARG A 117 -8.76 -3.21 20.55
N TYR A 118 -7.44 -3.11 20.50
CA TYR A 118 -6.70 -3.10 19.25
C TYR A 118 -6.65 -4.48 18.58
N ARG A 119 -6.76 -5.58 19.35
CA ARG A 119 -6.93 -6.92 18.77
C ARG A 119 -8.21 -7.02 17.95
N ARG A 120 -9.31 -6.41 18.43
CA ARG A 120 -10.62 -6.44 17.75
C ARG A 120 -10.60 -5.79 16.37
N LEU A 121 -9.67 -4.87 16.11
CA LEU A 121 -9.46 -4.29 14.78
C LEU A 121 -9.06 -5.35 13.75
N LEU A 122 -8.44 -6.46 14.19
CA LEU A 122 -7.98 -7.55 13.32
C LEU A 122 -8.81 -8.85 13.42
N THR A 123 -9.75 -8.95 14.37
CA THR A 123 -10.48 -10.22 14.62
C THR A 123 -12.00 -10.14 14.77
N GLY A 124 -12.61 -8.95 14.93
CA GLY A 124 -14.07 -8.84 15.17
C GLY A 124 -14.93 -9.00 13.91
N PHE A 125 -16.26 -9.10 13.99
CA PHE A 125 -17.15 -9.03 12.82
C PHE A 125 -17.21 -7.60 12.24
N ASP A 126 -17.72 -7.42 11.01
CA ASP A 126 -17.72 -6.13 10.30
C ASP A 126 -18.41 -5.00 11.08
N THR A 127 -19.50 -5.29 11.78
CA THR A 127 -20.22 -4.32 12.62
C THR A 127 -19.37 -3.83 13.80
N LEU A 128 -18.67 -4.74 14.46
CA LEU A 128 -17.73 -4.40 15.54
C LEU A 128 -16.50 -3.68 14.99
N PHE A 129 -16.03 -4.08 13.82
CA PHE A 129 -14.84 -3.51 13.19
C PHE A 129 -14.96 -1.99 13.05
N TYR A 130 -16.01 -1.48 12.38
CA TYR A 130 -16.14 -0.04 12.14
C TYR A 130 -16.26 0.77 13.43
N ARG A 131 -16.93 0.24 14.45
CA ARG A 131 -16.99 0.88 15.77
C ARG A 131 -15.60 1.01 16.40
N GLU A 132 -14.80 -0.05 16.34
CA GLU A 132 -13.43 -0.01 16.88
C GLU A 132 -12.51 0.88 16.02
N VAL A 133 -12.69 0.92 14.69
CA VAL A 133 -11.97 1.83 13.79
C VAL A 133 -12.27 3.28 14.16
N ASP A 134 -13.55 3.64 14.32
CA ASP A 134 -13.98 4.99 14.69
C ASP A 134 -13.33 5.44 16.00
N HIS A 135 -13.35 4.56 17.01
CA HIS A 135 -12.72 4.82 18.29
C HIS A 135 -11.19 4.91 18.19
N ALA A 136 -10.54 4.07 17.38
CA ALA A 136 -9.10 4.10 17.19
C ALA A 136 -8.64 5.36 16.46
N PHE A 137 -9.34 5.76 15.40
CA PHE A 137 -9.02 6.95 14.63
C PHE A 137 -9.29 8.25 15.42
N TRP A 138 -10.38 8.26 16.20
CA TRP A 138 -10.79 9.39 17.05
C TRP A 138 -10.75 10.74 16.33
N ALA A 139 -11.44 10.82 15.19
CA ALA A 139 -11.48 12.01 14.32
C ALA A 139 -10.07 12.57 14.00
N GLY A 140 -9.07 11.69 13.84
CA GLY A 140 -7.70 12.05 13.49
C GLY A 140 -6.87 12.63 14.63
N ARG A 141 -7.42 12.72 15.85
CA ARG A 141 -6.70 13.21 17.03
C ARG A 141 -5.56 12.28 17.44
N ARG A 142 -5.64 10.98 17.11
CA ARG A 142 -4.54 10.03 17.35
C ARG A 142 -3.58 10.00 16.15
N PRO A 143 -2.32 10.40 16.33
CA PRO A 143 -1.33 10.31 15.26
C PRO A 143 -1.01 8.86 14.93
N ALA A 144 -0.67 8.59 13.66
CA ALA A 144 -0.40 7.24 13.16
C ALA A 144 0.63 6.46 13.99
N TRP A 145 1.69 7.12 14.50
CA TRP A 145 2.72 6.46 15.30
C TRP A 145 2.19 5.84 16.60
N GLN A 146 1.17 6.44 17.23
CA GLN A 146 0.55 5.87 18.44
C GLN A 146 -0.25 4.61 18.11
N LEU A 147 -0.93 4.62 16.95
CA LEU A 147 -1.70 3.48 16.48
C LEU A 147 -0.79 2.32 16.06
N ILE A 148 0.30 2.62 15.36
CA ILE A 148 1.36 1.65 15.02
C ILE A 148 1.90 0.98 16.28
N LYS A 149 2.23 1.76 17.32
CA LYS A 149 2.69 1.23 18.61
C LYS A 149 1.62 0.37 19.29
N SER A 150 0.36 0.81 19.27
CA SER A 150 -0.75 0.09 19.90
C SER A 150 -1.10 -1.22 19.19
N LEU A 151 -0.87 -1.28 17.88
CA LEU A 151 -1.01 -2.46 17.02
C LEU A 151 0.27 -3.31 16.95
N SER A 152 1.35 -2.91 17.64
CA SER A 152 2.65 -3.58 17.59
C SER A 152 3.18 -3.84 16.16
N LEU A 153 2.93 -2.94 15.20
CA LEU A 153 3.24 -3.23 13.79
C LEU A 153 4.75 -3.29 13.52
N THR A 154 5.17 -4.35 12.85
CA THR A 154 6.54 -4.50 12.34
C THR A 154 6.82 -3.51 11.20
N VAL A 155 8.10 -3.24 10.91
CA VAL A 155 8.49 -2.42 9.76
C VAL A 155 7.98 -3.02 8.45
N SER A 156 7.99 -4.36 8.31
CA SER A 156 7.49 -5.04 7.11
C SER A 156 6.00 -4.80 6.88
N GLN A 157 5.17 -4.87 7.93
CA GLN A 157 3.73 -4.57 7.85
C GLN A 157 3.48 -3.10 7.53
N GLN A 158 4.25 -2.18 8.13
CA GLN A 158 4.12 -0.76 7.83
C GLN A 158 4.40 -0.45 6.35
N TRP A 159 5.29 -1.18 5.68
CA TRP A 159 5.55 -1.03 4.25
C TRP A 159 4.37 -1.40 3.36
N GLU A 160 3.43 -2.19 3.87
CA GLU A 160 2.23 -2.60 3.14
C GLU A 160 1.08 -1.63 3.36
N CYS A 161 1.05 -0.97 4.51
CA CYS A 161 0.12 0.11 4.81
C CYS A 161 0.45 1.36 3.98
N ALA A 162 -0.49 2.28 3.84
CA ALA A 162 -0.28 3.61 3.29
C ALA A 162 -0.24 4.70 4.37
N TRP A 163 -1.14 4.64 5.35
CA TRP A 163 -1.25 5.65 6.41
C TRP A 163 -0.57 5.24 7.71
N LEU A 164 -0.68 3.97 8.11
CA LEU A 164 -0.03 3.37 9.29
C LEU A 164 1.48 3.15 9.06
N ARG A 165 2.20 4.24 8.83
CA ARG A 165 3.65 4.28 8.66
C ARG A 165 4.31 5.20 9.68
N SER A 166 5.41 4.73 10.25
CA SER A 166 6.28 5.58 11.05
C SER A 166 7.05 6.56 10.16
N THR A 167 7.52 7.67 10.73
CA THR A 167 8.32 8.67 10.02
C THR A 167 9.53 8.07 9.28
N PRO A 168 10.31 7.12 9.85
CA PRO A 168 11.40 6.48 9.11
C PRO A 168 10.94 5.73 7.86
N VAL A 169 9.82 4.99 7.93
CA VAL A 169 9.26 4.28 6.77
C VAL A 169 8.78 5.26 5.71
N GLN A 170 8.11 6.35 6.10
CA GLN A 170 7.67 7.39 5.18
C GLN A 170 8.84 8.08 4.47
N ARG A 171 9.89 8.46 5.21
CA ARG A 171 11.11 9.06 4.64
C ARG A 171 11.79 8.13 3.65
N LYS A 172 11.92 6.84 4.01
CA LYS A 172 12.51 5.84 3.11
C LYS A 172 11.65 5.63 1.87
N SER A 173 10.32 5.63 1.98
CA SER A 173 9.41 5.55 0.83
C SER A 173 9.64 6.73 -0.12
N ALA A 174 9.66 7.96 0.42
CA ALA A 174 9.88 9.16 -0.36
C ALA A 174 11.25 9.18 -1.05
N SER A 175 12.30 8.68 -0.40
CA SER A 175 13.63 8.52 -1.02
C SER A 175 13.61 7.51 -2.17
N ILE A 176 12.93 6.38 -2.02
CA ILE A 176 12.78 5.40 -3.11
C ILE A 176 12.06 6.03 -4.31
N ASP A 177 11.00 6.80 -4.05
CA ASP A 177 10.25 7.46 -5.11
C ASP A 177 11.10 8.54 -5.81
N ALA A 178 11.90 9.30 -5.07
CA ALA A 178 12.82 10.29 -5.62
C ALA A 178 13.93 9.66 -6.48
N ASP A 179 14.45 8.50 -6.09
CA ASP A 179 15.49 7.77 -6.83
C ASP A 179 14.96 7.08 -8.10
N SER A 180 13.63 6.87 -8.17
CA SER A 180 12.98 5.99 -9.14
C SER A 180 13.30 6.31 -10.59
N ALA A 181 13.22 7.58 -11.00
CA ALA A 181 13.49 8.01 -12.37
C ALA A 181 14.98 7.81 -12.73
N GLY A 182 15.88 8.20 -11.83
CA GLY A 182 17.33 8.06 -12.05
C GLY A 182 17.78 6.60 -12.15
N VAL A 183 17.13 5.69 -11.41
CA VAL A 183 17.40 4.26 -11.52
C VAL A 183 16.82 3.67 -12.81
N LEU A 184 15.64 4.11 -13.24
CA LEU A 184 15.06 3.67 -14.51
C LEU A 184 15.97 4.02 -15.70
N GLU A 185 16.46 5.25 -15.78
CA GLU A 185 17.39 5.68 -16.84
C GLU A 185 18.71 4.89 -16.82
N LEU A 186 19.24 4.63 -15.62
CA LEU A 186 20.44 3.82 -15.46
C LEU A 186 20.25 2.38 -15.94
N LEU A 187 19.11 1.76 -15.61
CA LEU A 187 18.79 0.41 -16.08
C LEU A 187 18.53 0.38 -17.59
N ARG A 188 17.99 1.45 -18.17
CA ARG A 188 17.80 1.60 -19.63
C ARG A 188 19.15 1.66 -20.34
N ALA A 189 20.10 2.45 -19.84
CA ALA A 189 21.44 2.54 -20.40
C ALA A 189 22.17 1.19 -20.39
N ASP A 190 22.06 0.42 -19.30
CA ASP A 190 22.61 -0.95 -19.22
C ASP A 190 22.02 -1.88 -20.29
N LEU A 191 20.70 -1.85 -20.49
CA LEU A 191 20.04 -2.66 -21.52
C LEU A 191 20.44 -2.28 -22.95
N GLY A 192 20.67 -0.99 -23.20
CA GLY A 192 21.18 -0.51 -24.50
C GLY A 192 22.54 -1.11 -24.86
N VAL A 193 23.41 -1.36 -23.87
CA VAL A 193 24.71 -2.00 -24.08
C VAL A 193 24.56 -3.50 -24.39
N VAL A 194 23.58 -4.18 -23.79
CA VAL A 194 23.34 -5.62 -23.95
C VAL A 194 22.57 -5.98 -25.22
N ARG A 195 21.80 -5.05 -25.80
CA ARG A 195 20.95 -5.18 -27.00
C ARG A 195 21.66 -5.59 -28.32
N ARG A 196 22.92 -6.04 -28.28
CA ARG A 196 23.72 -6.37 -29.48
C ARG A 196 23.37 -7.71 -30.15
N THR A 197 22.30 -8.39 -29.74
CA THR A 197 21.86 -9.66 -30.34
C THR A 197 20.58 -9.48 -31.13
N ALA A 198 20.56 -9.97 -32.38
CA ALA A 198 19.43 -9.86 -33.31
C ALA A 198 18.11 -10.49 -32.81
N ALA A 199 18.18 -11.35 -31.79
CA ALA A 199 17.02 -12.03 -31.20
C ALA A 199 16.34 -11.24 -30.08
N TYR A 200 16.92 -10.14 -29.57
CA TYR A 200 16.36 -9.40 -28.44
C TYR A 200 15.62 -8.16 -28.89
N GLY A 201 14.32 -8.33 -29.10
CA GLY A 201 13.44 -7.31 -29.68
C GLY A 201 13.19 -6.11 -28.76
N GLU A 202 12.59 -5.05 -29.32
CA GLU A 202 12.34 -3.84 -28.56
C GLU A 202 11.37 -4.04 -27.39
N ALA A 203 10.28 -4.78 -27.63
CA ALA A 203 9.27 -5.10 -26.62
C ALA A 203 9.84 -5.93 -25.46
N GLU A 204 10.74 -6.88 -25.73
CA GLU A 204 11.36 -7.72 -24.70
C GLU A 204 12.30 -6.92 -23.80
N ALA A 205 13.04 -5.98 -24.40
CA ALA A 205 13.91 -5.07 -23.68
C ALA A 205 13.09 -4.16 -22.75
N GLU A 206 11.99 -3.60 -23.24
CA GLU A 206 11.10 -2.75 -22.45
C GLU A 206 10.44 -3.55 -21.30
N ALA A 207 9.95 -4.77 -21.56
CA ALA A 207 9.42 -5.64 -20.52
C ALA A 207 10.47 -5.98 -19.44
N THR A 208 11.71 -6.22 -19.87
CA THR A 208 12.84 -6.48 -18.96
C THR A 208 13.23 -5.25 -18.15
N LEU A 209 13.20 -4.06 -18.76
CA LEU A 209 13.44 -2.79 -18.07
C LEU A 209 12.42 -2.59 -16.96
N ARG A 210 11.13 -2.69 -17.28
CA ARG A 210 10.02 -2.58 -16.32
C ARG A 210 10.16 -3.58 -15.18
N ARG A 211 10.47 -4.84 -15.51
CA ARG A 211 10.68 -5.90 -14.52
C ARG A 211 11.84 -5.59 -13.58
N ARG A 212 13.01 -5.19 -14.11
CA ARG A 212 14.17 -4.83 -13.30
C ARG A 212 13.89 -3.64 -12.38
N HIS A 213 13.20 -2.63 -12.90
CA HIS A 213 12.82 -1.45 -12.11
C HIS A 213 11.84 -1.80 -10.98
N ALA A 214 10.82 -2.60 -11.26
CA ALA A 214 9.90 -3.10 -10.23
C ALA A 214 10.62 -3.97 -9.17
N ILE A 215 11.51 -4.88 -9.59
CA ILE A 215 12.33 -5.69 -8.67
C ILE A 215 13.22 -4.81 -7.79
N TRP A 216 13.85 -3.78 -8.35
CA TRP A 216 14.64 -2.81 -7.59
C TRP A 216 13.77 -2.15 -6.51
N ARG A 217 12.58 -1.67 -6.87
CA ARG A 217 11.67 -1.04 -5.91
C ARG A 217 11.26 -2.00 -4.79
N CYS A 218 10.87 -3.23 -5.14
CA CYS A 218 10.53 -4.30 -4.19
C CYS A 218 11.71 -4.64 -3.26
N TRP A 219 12.95 -4.67 -3.78
CA TRP A 219 14.16 -4.87 -2.98
C TRP A 219 14.36 -3.75 -1.94
N ARG A 220 14.17 -2.48 -2.34
CA ARG A 220 14.31 -1.34 -1.43
C ARG A 220 13.26 -1.35 -0.31
N ILE A 221 12.02 -1.73 -0.64
CA ILE A 221 10.90 -1.88 0.28
C ILE A 221 11.13 -3.04 1.25
N ALA A 222 11.48 -4.23 0.73
CA ALA A 222 11.69 -5.43 1.54
C ALA A 222 12.82 -5.23 2.58
N GLY A 223 13.78 -4.35 2.30
CA GLY A 223 14.89 -4.05 3.21
C GLY A 223 15.84 -5.23 3.45
N THR A 224 15.65 -6.32 2.72
CA THR A 224 16.45 -7.55 2.79
C THR A 224 16.86 -7.97 1.38
N ALA A 225 17.90 -8.79 1.27
CA ALA A 225 18.33 -9.38 -0.01
C ALA A 225 17.58 -10.68 -0.35
N SER A 226 16.50 -11.04 0.38
CA SER A 226 15.78 -12.30 0.19
C SER A 226 15.02 -12.30 -1.14
N PRO A 227 15.42 -13.12 -2.14
CA PRO A 227 14.75 -13.09 -3.43
C PRO A 227 13.30 -13.63 -3.35
N THR A 228 13.00 -14.49 -2.37
CA THR A 228 11.64 -14.98 -2.11
C THR A 228 10.72 -13.84 -1.64
N ALA A 229 11.18 -13.03 -0.69
CA ALA A 229 10.39 -11.88 -0.20
C ALA A 229 10.16 -10.84 -1.31
N ILE A 230 11.18 -10.64 -2.15
CA ILE A 230 11.10 -9.71 -3.28
C ILE A 230 10.16 -10.23 -4.38
N ALA A 231 10.16 -11.53 -4.66
CA ALA A 231 9.22 -12.16 -5.60
C ALA A 231 7.77 -11.97 -5.14
N ALA A 232 7.48 -12.22 -3.86
CA ALA A 232 6.15 -12.00 -3.30
C ALA A 232 5.72 -10.53 -3.42
N ARG A 233 6.63 -9.58 -3.13
CA ARG A 233 6.38 -8.15 -3.31
C ARG A 233 6.17 -7.75 -4.76
N TYR A 234 6.88 -8.40 -5.68
CA TYR A 234 6.75 -8.15 -7.11
C TYR A 234 5.36 -8.56 -7.59
N GLU A 235 4.90 -9.76 -7.25
CA GLU A 235 3.53 -10.22 -7.57
C GLU A 235 2.47 -9.30 -6.95
N GLN A 236 2.68 -8.87 -5.70
CA GLN A 236 1.79 -7.91 -5.06
C GLN A 236 1.79 -6.53 -5.74
N LEU A 237 2.86 -6.14 -6.43
CA LEU A 237 2.98 -4.87 -7.14
C LEU A 237 2.42 -4.96 -8.58
N THR A 238 2.76 -6.02 -9.32
CA THR A 238 2.50 -6.15 -10.76
C THR A 238 1.36 -7.10 -11.09
N GLY A 239 1.00 -8.01 -10.19
CA GLY A 239 0.10 -9.14 -10.45
C GLY A 239 0.77 -10.31 -11.17
N GLU A 240 2.06 -10.20 -11.51
CA GLU A 240 2.80 -11.25 -12.20
C GLU A 240 3.65 -12.06 -11.22
N ALA A 241 3.43 -13.36 -11.14
CA ALA A 241 4.27 -14.24 -10.36
C ALA A 241 5.62 -14.48 -11.06
N ILE A 242 6.72 -14.37 -10.33
CA ILE A 242 8.07 -14.67 -10.82
C ILE A 242 8.82 -15.58 -9.85
N SER A 243 9.74 -16.38 -10.39
CA SER A 243 10.51 -17.29 -9.55
C SER A 243 11.58 -16.57 -8.72
N ARG A 244 11.92 -17.16 -7.56
CA ARG A 244 13.05 -16.73 -6.71
C ARG A 244 14.35 -16.61 -7.52
N GLN A 245 14.60 -17.55 -8.43
CA GLN A 245 15.82 -17.57 -9.24
C GLN A 245 15.86 -16.41 -10.23
N LEU A 246 14.72 -16.10 -10.87
CA LEU A 246 14.61 -14.97 -11.77
C LEU A 246 14.91 -13.64 -11.05
N VAL A 247 14.37 -13.47 -9.84
CA VAL A 247 14.68 -12.32 -8.99
C VAL A 247 16.17 -12.25 -8.67
N ALA A 248 16.79 -13.35 -8.25
CA ALA A 248 18.22 -13.39 -7.93
C ALA A 248 19.08 -12.95 -9.13
N ASN A 249 18.77 -13.47 -10.32
CA ASN A 249 19.47 -13.12 -11.56
C ASN A 249 19.34 -11.62 -11.88
N HIS A 250 18.13 -11.06 -11.77
CA HIS A 250 17.91 -9.63 -12.00
C HIS A 250 18.59 -8.75 -10.95
N LEU A 251 18.61 -9.15 -9.68
CA LEU A 251 19.27 -8.39 -8.61
C LEU A 251 20.78 -8.25 -8.83
N VAL A 252 21.45 -9.28 -9.36
CA VAL A 252 22.87 -9.20 -9.72
C VAL A 252 23.09 -8.07 -10.73
N LYS A 253 22.26 -8.01 -11.77
CA LYS A 253 22.34 -6.97 -12.81
C LYS A 253 22.00 -5.58 -12.27
N ILE A 254 20.94 -5.45 -11.49
CA ILE A 254 20.57 -4.18 -10.85
C ILE A 254 21.72 -3.64 -10.00
N ARG A 255 22.32 -4.50 -9.17
CA ARG A 255 23.45 -4.11 -8.30
C ARG A 255 24.69 -3.72 -9.10
N SER A 256 25.02 -4.44 -10.17
CA SER A 256 26.16 -4.07 -11.01
C SER A 256 25.97 -2.71 -11.66
N SER A 257 24.77 -2.42 -12.19
CA SER A 257 24.50 -1.12 -12.81
C SER A 257 24.56 0.01 -11.78
N LEU A 258 24.02 -0.19 -10.56
CA LEU A 258 24.08 0.81 -9.49
C LEU A 258 25.51 1.11 -9.02
N LYS A 259 26.35 0.07 -8.83
CA LYS A 259 27.76 0.24 -8.45
C LYS A 259 28.56 1.04 -9.48
N GLN A 260 28.32 0.80 -10.77
CA GLN A 260 28.98 1.53 -11.85
C GLN A 260 28.67 3.03 -11.83
N LYS A 261 27.50 3.44 -11.31
CA LYS A 261 27.16 4.85 -11.12
C LYS A 261 27.96 5.48 -10.00
N GLU A 262 28.03 4.82 -8.85
CA GLU A 262 28.77 5.31 -7.67
C GLU A 262 30.26 5.55 -7.99
N MET A 263 30.87 4.64 -8.76
CA MET A 263 32.27 4.78 -9.20
C MET A 263 32.51 5.91 -10.20
N LYS A 264 31.49 6.35 -10.95
CA LYS A 264 31.60 7.46 -11.92
C LYS A 264 31.39 8.84 -11.29
N THR A 265 30.84 8.88 -10.08
CA THR A 265 30.58 10.12 -9.32
C THR A 265 31.65 10.42 -8.28
N THR A 266 32.67 9.56 -8.14
CA THR A 266 33.83 9.75 -7.26
C THR A 266 35.03 10.10 -8.13
#